data_AF-A0A962RNB1-F1
#
_entry.id   AF-A0A962RNB1-F1
#
_cell.length_a   1.000
_cell.length_b   1.000
_cell.length_c   1.000
_cell.angle_alpha   90.00
_cell.angle_beta   90.00
_cell.angle_gamma   90.00
#
_symmetry.space_group_name_H-M   'P 1'
#
loop_
_entity.id
_entity.type
_entity.pdbx_description
1 polymer ?
#
loop_
_entity_poly.entity_id
_entity_poly.type
_entity_poly.pdbx_seq_one_letter_code
_entity_poly.pdbx_strand_id
1 'polypeptide(L)' 'FYAELVKHPNVLKVVALSGGYSRDEANARMSRNKGVVASFSRALTEGLSKQQSDKDFNALLESAIESIYQASKT' A
#
# COMPACT_ATOMS: atom_id res chain seq x y z
N PHE A 1 10.50 5.93 -13.48
CA PHE A 1 9.76 7.16 -13.78
C PHE A 1 9.86 8.17 -12.64
N TYR A 2 9.34 7.89 -11.44
CA TYR A 2 9.30 8.87 -10.33
C TYR A 2 10.62 9.17 -9.59
N ALA A 3 11.75 8.63 -10.05
CA ALA A 3 13.02 8.70 -9.30
C ALA A 3 13.52 10.13 -9.08
N GLU A 4 13.31 11.04 -10.03
CA GLU A 4 13.69 12.45 -9.88
C GLU A 4 12.85 13.17 -8.83
N LEU A 5 11.54 12.90 -8.78
CA LEU A 5 10.65 13.44 -7.75
C LEU A 5 11.03 12.94 -6.37
N VAL A 6 11.35 11.65 -6.23
CA VAL A 6 11.80 11.06 -4.96
C VAL A 6 13.09 11.71 -4.45
N LYS A 7 13.99 12.13 -5.35
CA LYS A 7 15.28 12.74 -5.00
C LYS A 7 15.23 14.26 -4.85
N HIS A 8 14.13 14.90 -5.22
CA HIS A 8 14.05 16.35 -5.26
C HIS A 8 14.05 16.94 -3.83
N PRO A 9 14.91 17.94 -3.52
CA PRO A 9 15.09 18.42 -2.14
C PRO A 9 13.82 19.01 -1.52
N ASN A 10 12.90 19.52 -2.35
CA ASN A 10 11.62 20.07 -1.90
C ASN A 10 10.47 19.04 -1.88
N VAL A 11 10.74 17.76 -2.14
CA VAL A 11 9.75 16.67 -2.05
C VAL A 11 10.07 15.82 -0.83
N LEU A 12 9.22 15.90 0.20
CA LEU A 12 9.42 15.13 1.43
C LEU A 12 9.24 13.62 1.20
N LYS A 13 8.17 13.24 0.50
CA LYS A 13 7.85 11.84 0.20
C LYS A 13 6.90 11.75 -1.00
N VAL A 14 7.09 10.73 -1.83
CA VAL A 14 6.14 10.37 -2.89
C VAL A 14 5.29 9.22 -2.38
N VAL A 15 3.97 9.39 -2.42
CA VAL A 15 3.00 8.38 -2.01
C VAL A 15 2.07 8.02 -3.18
N ALA A 16 1.66 6.76 -3.27
CA ALA A 16 0.82 6.25 -4.35
C ALA A 16 -0.55 5.80 -3.85
N LEU A 17 -1.60 6.23 -4.54
CA LEU A 17 -2.97 5.71 -4.38
C LEU A 17 -3.14 4.37 -5.11
N SER A 18 -4.09 3.54 -4.67
CA SER A 18 -4.35 2.23 -5.31
C SER A 18 -5.10 2.36 -6.64
N GLY A 19 -5.82 3.46 -6.88
CA GLY A 19 -6.34 3.81 -8.21
C GLY A 19 -7.43 2.90 -8.76
N GLY A 20 -8.03 2.03 -7.94
CA GLY A 20 -9.02 1.04 -8.39
C GLY A 20 -8.44 -0.35 -8.66
N TYR A 21 -7.12 -0.52 -8.54
CA TYR A 21 -6.50 -1.84 -8.52
C TYR A 21 -6.80 -2.58 -7.21
N SER A 22 -6.81 -3.90 -7.28
CA SER A 22 -6.79 -4.76 -6.08
C SER A 22 -5.53 -4.49 -5.26
N ARG A 23 -5.55 -4.84 -3.98
CA ARG A 23 -4.36 -4.72 -3.12
C ARG A 23 -3.11 -5.38 -3.73
N ASP A 24 -3.24 -6.58 -4.26
CA ASP A 24 -2.11 -7.33 -4.83
C ASP A 24 -1.53 -6.66 -6.08
N GLU A 25 -2.40 -6.20 -7.00
CA GLU A 25 -1.94 -5.50 -8.20
C GLU A 25 -1.33 -4.14 -7.84
N ALA A 26 -1.93 -3.40 -6.91
CA ALA A 26 -1.40 -2.13 -6.44
C ALA A 26 -0.01 -2.30 -5.79
N ASN A 27 0.17 -3.33 -4.95
CA ASN A 27 1.47 -3.70 -4.37
C ASN A 27 2.50 -4.04 -5.46
N ALA A 28 2.14 -4.88 -6.43
CA ALA A 28 3.03 -5.30 -7.51
C ALA A 28 3.45 -4.16 -8.44
N ARG A 29 2.58 -3.17 -8.66
CA ARG A 29 2.89 -1.95 -9.43
C ARG A 29 3.78 -1.01 -8.62
N MET A 30 3.45 -0.82 -7.35
CA MET A 30 4.14 0.11 -6.47
C MET A 30 5.58 -0.36 -6.18
N SER A 31 5.81 -1.66 -5.95
CA SER A 31 7.15 -2.22 -5.69
C SER A 31 8.16 -2.04 -6.84
N ARG A 32 7.70 -1.69 -8.04
CA ARG A 32 8.56 -1.34 -9.19
C ARG A 32 9.07 0.11 -9.12
N ASN A 33 8.55 0.92 -8.21
CA ASN A 33 8.83 2.34 -8.08
C ASN A 33 9.60 2.63 -6.79
N LYS A 34 10.91 2.41 -6.84
CA LYS A 34 11.81 2.57 -5.68
C LYS A 34 11.62 3.92 -4.98
N GLY A 35 11.43 3.88 -3.66
CA GLY A 35 11.28 5.07 -2.81
C GLY A 35 9.88 5.71 -2.80
N VAL A 36 8.95 5.20 -3.59
CA VAL A 36 7.51 5.53 -3.51
C VAL A 36 6.85 4.59 -2.50
N VAL A 37 5.98 5.12 -1.64
CA VAL A 37 5.27 4.33 -0.62
C VAL A 37 3.77 4.31 -0.86
N ALA A 38 3.06 3.30 -0.34
CA ALA A 38 1.61 3.24 -0.47
C ALA A 38 0.89 4.31 0.37
N SER A 39 -0.23 4.80 -0.16
CA SER A 39 -1.26 5.59 0.53
C SER A 39 -2.63 5.06 0.10
N PHE A 40 -2.93 3.84 0.52
CA PHE A 40 -4.13 3.11 0.11
C PHE A 40 -5.28 3.32 1.11
N SER A 41 -6.50 3.48 0.59
CA SER A 41 -7.73 3.48 1.39
C SER A 41 -8.49 2.17 1.21
N ARG A 42 -9.27 2.05 0.13
CA ARG A 42 -10.10 0.85 -0.15
C ARG A 42 -9.28 -0.43 -0.26
N ALA A 43 -8.09 -0.37 -0.85
CA ALA A 43 -7.21 -1.54 -0.98
C ALA A 43 -6.63 -1.98 0.38
N LEU A 44 -6.45 -1.08 1.35
CA LEU A 44 -6.05 -1.44 2.71
C LEU A 44 -7.17 -2.25 3.40
N THR A 45 -8.42 -1.82 3.23
CA THR A 45 -9.58 -2.44 3.89
C THR A 45 -10.25 -3.53 3.07
N GLU A 46 -9.69 -3.90 1.92
CA GLU A 46 -10.25 -4.92 1.03
C GLU A 46 -10.34 -6.27 1.76
N GLY A 47 -11.56 -6.84 1.80
CA GLY A 47 -11.89 -8.09 2.47
C GLY A 47 -12.33 -7.94 3.94
N LEU A 48 -12.13 -6.76 4.56
CA LEU A 48 -12.61 -6.52 5.93
C LEU A 48 -14.13 -6.32 5.95
N SER A 49 -14.78 -6.89 6.97
CA SER A 49 -16.21 -6.78 7.15
C SER A 49 -16.64 -6.78 8.61
N LYS A 50 -17.79 -6.16 8.89
CA LYS A 50 -18.38 -6.08 10.24
C LYS A 50 -18.83 -7.44 10.80
N GLN A 51 -19.07 -8.43 9.94
CA GLN A 51 -19.51 -9.78 10.36
C GLN A 51 -18.36 -10.70 10.77
N GLN A 52 -17.10 -10.28 10.60
CA GLN A 52 -15.94 -11.09 11.01
C GLN A 52 -15.83 -11.11 12.54
N SER A 53 -15.19 -12.16 13.07
CA SER A 53 -14.71 -12.11 14.45
C SER A 53 -13.57 -11.09 14.58
N ASP A 54 -13.37 -10.52 15.77
CA ASP A 54 -12.25 -9.60 16.03
C ASP A 54 -10.90 -10.24 15.65
N LYS A 55 -10.76 -11.55 15.89
CA LYS A 55 -9.56 -12.30 15.54
C LYS A 55 -9.32 -12.33 14.04
N ASP A 56 -10.33 -12.67 13.25
CA ASP A 56 -10.20 -12.77 11.79
C ASP A 56 -10.02 -11.39 11.15
N PHE A 57 -10.72 -10.37 11.66
CA PHE A 57 -10.56 -8.99 11.23
C PHE A 57 -9.12 -8.51 11.46
N ASN A 58 -8.60 -8.70 12.67
CA ASN A 58 -7.23 -8.27 13.02
C ASN A 58 -6.18 -9.02 12.21
N ALA A 59 -6.33 -10.34 12.04
CA ALA A 59 -5.41 -11.15 11.23
C ALA A 59 -5.39 -10.71 9.76
N LEU A 60 -6.56 -10.38 9.18
CA LEU A 60 -6.63 -9.90 7.80
C LEU A 60 -6.04 -8.50 7.66
N LEU A 61 -6.31 -7.60 8.62
CA LEU A 61 -5.74 -6.25 8.62
C LEU A 61 -4.21 -6.30 8.77
N GLU A 62 -3.69 -7.15 9.65
CA GLU A 62 -2.24 -7.36 9.83
C GLU A 62 -1.59 -7.84 8.53
N SER A 63 -2.17 -8.86 7.88
CA SER A 63 -1.69 -9.37 6.59
C SER A 63 -1.73 -8.29 5.48
N ALA A 64 -2.81 -7.49 5.43
CA ALA A 64 -2.94 -6.40 4.48
C ALA A 64 -1.85 -5.33 4.71
N ILE A 65 -1.64 -4.90 5.96
CA ILE A 65 -0.61 -3.92 6.34
C ILE A 65 0.78 -4.46 5.99
N GLU A 66 1.08 -5.70 6.34
CA GLU A 66 2.39 -6.30 6.10
C GLU A 66 2.71 -6.38 4.61
N SER A 67 1.75 -6.83 3.79
CA SER A 67 1.94 -6.89 2.33
C SER A 67 2.21 -5.51 1.71
N ILE A 68 1.47 -4.48 2.15
CA ILE A 68 1.62 -3.11 1.69
C ILE A 68 2.95 -2.52 2.17
N TYR A 69 3.36 -2.83 3.40
CA TYR A 69 4.62 -2.40 3.99
C TYR A 69 5.82 -2.98 3.23
N GLN A 70 5.84 -4.29 2.97
CA GLN A 70 6.93 -4.92 2.22
C GLN A 70 7.05 -4.35 0.81
N ALA A 71 5.92 -4.10 0.14
CA ALA A 71 5.93 -3.45 -1.16
C ALA A 71 6.43 -1.99 -1.08
N SER A 72 6.15 -1.27 0.03
CA SER A 72 6.56 0.13 0.23
C SER A 72 8.03 0.30 0.61
N LYS A 73 8.70 -0.81 0.97
CA LYS A 73 10.10 -0.81 1.42
C LYS A 73 11.12 -0.95 0.28
N THR A 74 10.66 -1.12 -0.96
CA THR A 74 11.51 -1.30 -2.16
C THR A 74 12.02 0.02 -2.72
#